data_AF-A0A7X6ZRQ2-F1
#
_entry.id   AF-A0A7X6ZRQ2-F1
#
_cell.length_a   1.000
_cell.length_b   1.000
_cell.length_c   1.000
_cell.angle_alpha   90.00
_cell.angle_beta   90.00
_cell.angle_gamma   90.00
#
_symmetry.space_group_name_H-M   'P 1'
#
loop_
_entity.id
_entity.type
_entity.pdbx_description
1 polymer ?
#
loop_
_entity_poly.entity_id
_entity_poly.type
_entity_poly.pdbx_seq_one_letter_code
_entity_poly.pdbx_strand_id
1 'polypeptide(L)'
;MRRRQHIRNAWFPRLNSGVWLTGYFGHANTGIIGDEPVAYLKPEEVATLNNKSRAGIMIGTTCGLNEMFKPYLTQAQTLHAYLGARLLYDTEGGMAAVLAPTSISYEVQGGVIADAFAEAVGERRHIGEAVLDGLSALREHGNTQWLISTTLLLGDPAMDLRPAWTGTAIILR
;
A
#
# COMPACT_ATOMS: atom_id res chain seq x y z
N MET A 1 -13.34 4.62 19.85
CA MET A 1 -14.15 3.79 18.91
C MET A 1 -14.76 4.61 17.76
N ARG A 2 -15.55 5.68 18.01
CA ARG A 2 -16.26 6.44 16.95
C ARG A 2 -15.37 7.02 15.84
N ARG A 3 -14.20 7.60 16.17
CA ARG A 3 -13.26 8.18 15.18
C ARG A 3 -12.71 7.14 14.20
N ARG A 4 -12.39 5.93 14.69
CA ARG A 4 -11.83 4.83 13.88
C ARG A 4 -12.84 4.27 12.89
N GLN A 5 -14.10 4.13 13.31
CA GLN A 5 -15.18 3.72 12.41
C GLN A 5 -15.49 4.79 11.34
N HIS A 6 -15.34 6.07 11.68
CA HIS A 6 -15.47 7.16 10.71
C HIS A 6 -14.40 7.11 9.62
N ILE A 7 -13.13 6.83 9.98
CA ILE A 7 -12.04 6.66 9.00
C ILE A 7 -12.38 5.56 8.00
N ARG A 8 -12.77 4.38 8.51
CA ARG A 8 -13.18 3.26 7.65
C ARG A 8 -14.34 3.63 6.74
N ASN A 9 -15.39 4.24 7.29
CA ASN A 9 -16.59 4.64 6.55
C ASN A 9 -16.29 5.71 5.49
N ALA A 10 -15.24 6.51 5.67
CA ALA A 10 -14.78 7.48 4.68
C ALA A 10 -13.84 6.86 3.64
N TRP A 11 -12.99 5.92 4.04
CA TRP A 11 -11.95 5.35 3.19
C TRP A 11 -12.49 4.32 2.20
N PHE A 12 -13.25 3.34 2.69
CA PHE A 12 -13.70 2.20 1.89
C PHE A 12 -14.55 2.63 0.67
N PRO A 13 -15.52 3.55 0.79
CA PRO A 13 -16.26 4.04 -0.38
C PRO A 13 -15.36 4.78 -1.38
N ARG A 14 -14.30 5.45 -0.92
CA ARG A 14 -13.39 6.17 -1.81
C ARG A 14 -12.51 5.21 -2.60
N LEU A 15 -12.03 4.11 -2.00
CA LEU A 15 -11.37 3.04 -2.75
C LEU A 15 -12.26 2.55 -3.90
N ASN A 16 -13.53 2.25 -3.62
CA ASN A 16 -14.53 1.85 -4.61
C ASN A 16 -14.75 2.90 -5.72
N SER A 17 -14.66 4.19 -5.38
CA SER A 17 -14.80 5.29 -6.34
C SER A 17 -13.61 5.44 -7.31
N GLY A 18 -12.47 4.82 -7.03
CA GLY A 18 -11.26 4.92 -7.87
C GLY A 18 -10.32 6.03 -7.43
N VAL A 19 -9.53 5.73 -6.40
CA VAL A 19 -8.45 6.58 -5.90
C VAL A 19 -7.17 6.19 -6.62
N TRP A 20 -6.44 7.14 -7.20
CA TRP A 20 -5.24 6.83 -7.98
C TRP A 20 -4.02 6.56 -7.09
N LEU A 21 -3.93 7.24 -5.93
CA LEU A 21 -2.88 7.06 -4.94
C LEU A 21 -3.47 7.06 -3.53
N THR A 22 -3.18 6.01 -2.77
CA THR A 22 -3.52 5.88 -1.35
C THR A 22 -2.25 5.77 -0.52
N GLY A 23 -2.03 6.72 0.38
CA GLY A 23 -1.01 6.61 1.44
C GLY A 23 -1.63 6.16 2.75
N TYR A 24 -1.06 5.15 3.39
CA TYR A 24 -1.44 4.75 4.75
C TYR A 24 -0.25 4.84 5.70
N PHE A 25 -0.41 5.65 6.75
CA PHE A 25 0.55 5.88 7.81
C PHE A 25 -0.08 5.43 9.13
N GLY A 26 0.48 4.39 9.74
CA GLY A 26 -0.06 3.85 10.98
C GLY A 26 0.28 2.39 11.19
N HIS A 27 -0.45 1.70 12.06
CA HIS A 27 -0.22 0.29 12.33
C HIS A 27 -0.90 -0.62 11.30
N ALA A 28 -0.24 -1.71 10.97
CA ALA A 28 -0.75 -2.82 10.18
C ALA A 28 0.02 -4.07 10.57
N ASN A 29 -0.49 -5.20 10.12
CA ASN A 29 0.23 -6.45 10.06
C ASN A 29 -0.14 -7.15 8.74
N THR A 30 0.22 -8.42 8.64
CA THR A 30 -0.07 -9.22 7.45
C THR A 30 -1.56 -9.33 7.12
N GLY A 31 -2.44 -9.25 8.13
CA GLY A 31 -3.87 -9.50 7.99
C GLY A 31 -4.77 -8.28 8.19
N ILE A 32 -4.27 -7.12 8.63
CA ILE A 32 -5.09 -5.91 8.82
C ILE A 32 -4.30 -4.63 8.54
N ILE A 33 -4.98 -3.61 8.01
CA ILE A 33 -4.58 -2.20 8.14
C ILE A 33 -5.44 -1.58 9.24
N GLY A 34 -4.82 -0.96 10.24
CA GLY A 34 -5.48 -0.29 11.35
C GLY A 34 -4.96 -0.72 12.72
N ASP A 35 -5.38 0.01 13.76
CA ASP A 35 -5.04 -0.29 15.14
C ASP A 35 -6.06 -1.23 15.77
N GLU A 36 -5.60 -2.34 16.35
CA GLU A 36 -6.42 -3.20 17.22
C GLU A 36 -7.20 -2.35 18.26
N PRO A 37 -8.49 -2.64 18.50
CA PRO A 37 -9.31 -3.72 17.93
C PRO A 37 -10.03 -3.34 16.60
N VAL A 38 -9.70 -2.21 15.97
CA VAL A 38 -10.44 -1.69 14.81
C VAL A 38 -9.59 -1.80 13.55
N ALA A 39 -9.83 -2.87 12.78
CA ALA A 39 -9.32 -2.95 11.42
C ALA A 39 -10.07 -1.97 10.51
N TYR A 40 -9.32 -1.17 9.76
CA TYR A 40 -9.85 -0.36 8.67
C TYR A 40 -10.06 -1.16 7.40
N LEU A 41 -9.21 -2.16 7.17
CA LEU A 41 -9.32 -3.10 6.05
C LEU A 41 -8.73 -4.46 6.42
N LYS A 42 -9.41 -5.53 6.00
CA LYS A 42 -9.00 -6.94 6.13
C LYS A 42 -9.05 -7.68 4.79
N PRO A 43 -8.33 -8.80 4.61
CA PRO A 43 -8.31 -9.59 3.37
C PRO A 43 -9.70 -9.99 2.85
N GLU A 44 -10.61 -10.38 3.74
CA GLU A 44 -11.98 -10.77 3.37
C GLU A 44 -12.80 -9.60 2.83
N GLU A 45 -12.45 -8.37 3.17
CA GLU A 45 -13.17 -7.17 2.76
C GLU A 45 -12.67 -6.64 1.41
N VAL A 46 -11.41 -6.93 1.06
CA VAL A 46 -10.86 -6.63 -0.27
C VAL A 46 -11.70 -7.30 -1.37
N ALA A 47 -12.23 -8.50 -1.09
CA ALA A 47 -13.14 -9.23 -1.99
C ALA A 47 -14.44 -8.49 -2.31
N THR A 48 -14.78 -7.48 -1.50
CA THR A 48 -16.00 -6.66 -1.67
C THR A 48 -15.70 -5.29 -2.29
N LEU A 49 -14.43 -5.00 -2.58
CA LEU A 49 -14.08 -3.85 -3.40
C LEU A 49 -14.54 -4.08 -4.84
N ASN A 50 -14.96 -3.01 -5.51
CA ASN A 50 -15.48 -3.06 -6.88
C ASN A 50 -14.78 -2.04 -7.81
N ASN A 51 -13.52 -1.73 -7.51
CA ASN A 51 -12.72 -0.73 -8.20
C ASN A 51 -11.72 -1.32 -9.20
N LYS A 52 -11.88 -2.56 -9.69
CA LYS A 52 -10.85 -3.21 -10.53
C LYS A 52 -10.38 -2.36 -11.72
N SER A 53 -11.30 -1.72 -12.45
CA SER A 53 -10.99 -0.87 -13.60
C SER A 53 -10.46 0.52 -13.23
N ARG A 54 -10.44 0.85 -11.94
CA ARG A 54 -10.00 2.12 -11.35
C ARG A 54 -9.04 1.89 -10.17
N ALA A 55 -8.34 0.76 -10.17
CA ALA A 55 -7.45 0.38 -9.10
C ALA A 55 -6.24 1.33 -9.11
N GLY A 56 -5.93 1.89 -7.95
CA GLY A 56 -4.82 2.81 -7.79
C GLY A 56 -3.57 2.15 -7.25
N ILE A 57 -2.64 3.00 -6.85
CA ILE A 57 -1.40 2.62 -6.17
C ILE A 57 -1.59 2.83 -4.67
N MET A 58 -1.12 1.89 -3.86
CA MET A 58 -1.01 2.06 -2.42
C MET A 58 0.45 2.18 -2.03
N ILE A 59 0.74 3.15 -1.15
CA ILE A 59 1.96 3.19 -0.36
C ILE A 59 1.62 3.00 1.12
N GLY A 60 2.14 1.94 1.71
CA GLY A 60 1.95 1.60 3.12
C GLY A 60 3.22 1.86 3.92
N THR A 61 3.23 2.93 4.71
CA THR A 61 4.29 3.20 5.70
C THR A 61 3.88 2.57 7.02
N THR A 62 3.98 1.25 7.07
CA THR A 62 3.45 0.41 8.15
C THR A 62 4.30 -0.85 8.34
N CYS A 63 3.94 -1.74 9.25
CA CYS A 63 4.65 -3.00 9.49
C CYS A 63 4.05 -4.16 8.69
N GLY A 64 4.89 -4.91 7.98
CA GLY A 64 4.59 -6.26 7.49
C GLY A 64 3.45 -6.39 6.48
N LEU A 65 2.95 -5.29 5.91
CA LEU A 65 1.80 -5.33 5.00
C LEU A 65 2.06 -6.18 3.74
N ASN A 66 3.30 -6.18 3.25
CA ASN A 66 3.73 -6.97 2.10
C ASN A 66 4.44 -8.27 2.49
N GLU A 67 4.45 -8.65 3.77
CA GLU A 67 4.96 -9.96 4.16
C GLU A 67 4.11 -11.04 3.47
N MET A 68 4.75 -12.01 2.81
CA MET A 68 4.06 -13.07 2.06
C MET A 68 4.80 -14.41 2.09
N PHE A 69 5.84 -14.52 2.92
CA PHE A 69 6.72 -15.69 2.94
C PHE A 69 6.39 -16.62 4.12
N LYS A 70 5.32 -17.40 3.98
CA LYS A 70 5.14 -18.63 4.76
C LYS A 70 5.24 -19.83 3.82
N PRO A 71 6.31 -20.64 3.90
CA PRO A 71 6.62 -21.68 2.91
C PRO A 71 5.61 -22.83 2.87
N TYR A 72 4.65 -22.88 3.79
CA TYR A 72 3.64 -23.92 3.91
C TYR A 72 2.24 -23.51 3.43
N LEU A 73 2.04 -22.26 2.99
CA LEU A 73 0.75 -21.81 2.48
C LEU A 73 0.67 -22.01 0.97
N THR A 74 -0.45 -22.55 0.49
CA THR A 74 -0.79 -22.52 -0.94
C THR A 74 -1.05 -21.09 -1.39
N GLN A 75 -1.02 -20.83 -2.69
CA GLN A 75 -1.34 -19.50 -3.23
C GLN A 75 -2.70 -18.98 -2.75
N ALA A 76 -3.73 -19.82 -2.77
CA ALA A 76 -5.05 -19.43 -2.26
C ALA A 76 -5.00 -19.05 -0.77
N GLN A 77 -4.31 -19.85 0.05
CA GLN A 77 -4.15 -19.55 1.48
C GLN A 77 -3.35 -18.25 1.70
N THR A 78 -2.32 -17.99 0.89
CA THR A 78 -1.56 -16.74 0.91
C THR A 78 -2.48 -15.54 0.63
N LEU A 79 -3.33 -15.61 -0.38
CA LEU A 79 -4.27 -14.52 -0.68
C LEU A 79 -5.31 -14.29 0.43
N HIS A 80 -5.69 -15.33 1.16
CA HIS A 80 -6.57 -15.17 2.33
C HIS A 80 -5.84 -14.62 3.57
N ALA A 81 -4.55 -14.93 3.74
CA ALA A 81 -3.78 -14.59 4.93
C ALA A 81 -3.05 -13.24 4.85
N TYR A 82 -2.74 -12.76 3.65
CA TYR A 82 -1.87 -11.61 3.42
C TYR A 82 -2.56 -10.49 2.66
N LEU A 83 -2.77 -9.38 3.35
CA LEU A 83 -3.50 -8.23 2.85
C LEU A 83 -2.81 -7.57 1.65
N GLY A 84 -1.48 -7.39 1.66
CA GLY A 84 -0.74 -6.83 0.52
C GLY A 84 -0.93 -7.64 -0.76
N ALA A 85 -0.82 -8.97 -0.67
CA ALA A 85 -1.06 -9.85 -1.81
C ALA A 85 -2.54 -9.85 -2.23
N ARG A 86 -3.46 -9.87 -1.27
CA ARG A 86 -4.90 -9.84 -1.54
C ARG A 86 -5.31 -8.57 -2.28
N LEU A 87 -4.77 -7.41 -1.87
CA LEU A 87 -4.99 -6.12 -2.53
C LEU A 87 -4.57 -6.16 -4.01
N LEU A 88 -3.52 -6.89 -4.37
CA LEU A 88 -3.05 -6.97 -5.76
C LEU A 88 -3.86 -7.96 -6.61
N TYR A 89 -4.15 -9.14 -6.05
CA TYR A 89 -4.62 -10.29 -6.83
C TYR A 89 -6.13 -10.53 -6.80
N ASP A 90 -6.91 -9.75 -6.05
CA ASP A 90 -8.37 -9.88 -6.08
C ASP A 90 -8.96 -9.53 -7.47
N THR A 91 -10.03 -10.22 -7.85
CA THR A 91 -10.66 -10.10 -9.18
C THR A 91 -11.63 -8.93 -9.27
N GLU A 92 -12.31 -8.59 -8.18
CA GLU A 92 -13.38 -7.59 -8.16
C GLU A 92 -12.85 -6.18 -7.85
N GLY A 93 -11.74 -6.09 -7.11
CA GLY A 93 -11.15 -4.81 -6.73
C GLY A 93 -9.75 -4.91 -6.13
N GLY A 94 -9.34 -3.86 -5.42
CA GLY A 94 -8.04 -3.77 -4.78
C GLY A 94 -7.18 -2.63 -5.33
N MET A 95 -5.90 -2.93 -5.55
CA MET A 95 -4.85 -2.01 -5.98
C MET A 95 -4.14 -2.56 -7.23
N ALA A 96 -3.71 -1.65 -8.10
CA ALA A 96 -2.84 -2.00 -9.22
C ALA A 96 -1.40 -2.24 -8.77
N ALA A 97 -0.98 -1.59 -7.69
CA ALA A 97 0.31 -1.83 -7.04
C ALA A 97 0.27 -1.49 -5.54
N VAL A 98 1.10 -2.17 -4.75
CA VAL A 98 1.27 -1.94 -3.30
C VAL A 98 2.75 -1.84 -2.97
N LEU A 99 3.22 -0.65 -2.62
CA LEU A 99 4.55 -0.40 -2.08
C LEU A 99 4.48 -0.40 -0.56
N ALA A 100 5.02 -1.41 0.09
CA ALA A 100 5.05 -1.51 1.55
C ALA A 100 6.16 -2.48 2.00
N PRO A 101 6.57 -2.43 3.28
CA PRO A 101 7.59 -3.32 3.79
C PRO A 101 7.04 -4.71 4.15
N THR A 102 7.93 -5.69 4.10
CA THR A 102 7.74 -7.06 4.59
C THR A 102 8.13 -7.21 6.06
N SER A 103 8.74 -6.19 6.66
CA SER A 103 9.22 -6.18 8.04
C SER A 103 8.49 -5.13 8.87
N ILE A 104 8.93 -4.97 10.11
CA ILE A 104 8.63 -3.77 10.93
C ILE A 104 8.98 -2.51 10.12
N SER A 105 8.35 -1.38 10.41
CA SER A 105 8.72 -0.07 9.87
C SER A 105 8.64 0.98 10.98
N TYR A 106 9.37 2.06 10.81
CA TYR A 106 9.33 3.21 11.71
C TYR A 106 8.74 4.41 10.96
N GLU A 107 7.93 5.20 11.67
CA GLU A 107 7.15 6.30 11.08
C GLU A 107 8.03 7.33 10.36
N VAL A 108 9.15 7.75 10.97
CA VAL A 108 10.05 8.78 10.42
C VAL A 108 10.60 8.36 9.06
N GLN A 109 11.11 7.13 8.96
CA GLN A 109 11.64 6.57 7.72
C GLN A 109 10.55 6.32 6.68
N GLY A 110 9.35 5.93 7.14
CA GLY A 110 8.17 5.78 6.29
C GLY A 110 7.76 7.09 5.61
N GLY A 111 7.80 8.21 6.35
CA GLY A 111 7.53 9.54 5.79
C GLY A 111 8.44 9.89 4.62
N VAL A 112 9.76 9.69 4.79
CA VAL A 112 10.78 10.02 3.77
C VAL A 112 10.52 9.29 2.46
N ILE A 113 10.30 7.98 2.50
CA ILE A 113 10.02 7.20 1.28
C ILE A 113 8.69 7.62 0.65
N ALA A 114 7.68 7.94 1.47
CA ALA A 114 6.37 8.27 0.94
C ALA A 114 6.29 9.62 0.28
N ASP A 115 6.95 10.63 0.83
CA ASP A 115 7.00 11.96 0.24
C ASP A 115 7.74 11.92 -1.11
N ALA A 116 8.92 11.30 -1.14
CA ALA A 116 9.71 11.15 -2.38
C ALA A 116 8.99 10.30 -3.44
N PHE A 117 8.33 9.21 -3.04
CA PHE A 117 7.52 8.40 -3.95
C PHE A 117 6.33 9.19 -4.51
N ALA A 118 5.62 9.93 -3.66
CA ALA A 118 4.44 10.72 -4.05
C ALA A 118 4.78 11.86 -5.02
N GLU A 119 5.95 12.48 -4.86
CA GLU A 119 6.49 13.44 -5.82
C GLU A 119 6.84 12.75 -7.15
N ALA A 120 7.61 11.66 -7.09
CA ALA A 120 8.09 10.95 -8.27
C ALA A 120 6.96 10.34 -9.12
N VAL A 121 5.82 9.93 -8.54
CA VAL A 121 4.69 9.44 -9.35
C VAL A 121 4.06 10.49 -10.26
N GLY A 122 4.29 11.79 -10.01
CA GLY A 122 3.88 12.87 -10.90
C GLY A 122 4.85 13.14 -12.06
N GLU A 123 6.10 12.68 -11.93
CA GLU A 123 7.20 13.04 -12.82
C GLU A 123 7.71 11.86 -13.66
N ARG A 124 7.64 10.66 -13.09
CA ARG A 124 8.16 9.44 -13.70
C ARG A 124 7.16 8.81 -14.64
N ARG A 125 7.69 8.09 -15.63
CA ARG A 125 6.87 7.35 -16.58
C ARG A 125 6.44 6.02 -15.99
N HIS A 126 7.32 5.31 -15.30
CA HIS A 126 7.03 3.98 -14.78
C HIS A 126 7.04 3.99 -13.25
N ILE A 127 6.16 3.18 -12.63
CA ILE A 127 6.10 3.10 -11.16
C ILE A 127 7.42 2.63 -10.54
N GLY A 128 8.17 1.75 -11.20
CA GLY A 128 9.47 1.29 -10.72
C GLY A 128 10.49 2.41 -10.56
N GLU A 129 10.44 3.43 -11.43
CA GLU A 129 11.30 4.62 -11.31
C GLU A 129 10.93 5.44 -10.07
N ALA A 130 9.64 5.64 -9.81
CA ALA A 130 9.17 6.31 -8.60
C ALA A 130 9.54 5.56 -7.32
N VAL A 131 9.50 4.22 -7.34
CA VAL A 131 9.99 3.38 -6.23
C VAL A 131 11.48 3.60 -6.00
N LEU A 132 12.29 3.62 -7.06
CA LEU A 132 13.73 3.84 -6.95
C LEU A 132 14.07 5.23 -6.36
N ASP A 133 13.32 6.27 -6.72
CA ASP A 133 13.47 7.60 -6.14
C ASP A 133 13.16 7.60 -4.64
N GLY A 134 12.04 6.98 -4.23
CA GLY A 134 11.69 6.84 -2.82
C GLY A 134 12.74 6.08 -2.00
N LEU A 135 13.27 4.99 -2.54
CA LEU A 135 14.35 4.22 -1.89
C LEU A 135 15.68 4.99 -1.85
N SER A 136 15.95 5.82 -2.86
CA SER A 136 17.15 6.66 -2.91
C SER A 136 17.10 7.76 -1.84
N ALA A 137 15.96 8.44 -1.70
CA ALA A 137 15.74 9.42 -0.62
C ALA A 137 15.93 8.78 0.76
N LEU A 138 15.43 7.55 0.92
CA LEU A 138 15.59 6.80 2.17
C LEU A 138 17.05 6.46 2.46
N ARG A 139 17.87 6.15 1.44
CA ARG A 139 19.30 5.83 1.57
C ARG A 139 20.10 7.00 2.12
N GLU A 140 19.73 8.22 1.76
CA GLU A 140 20.40 9.46 2.21
C GLU A 140 20.09 9.79 3.68
N HIS A 141 19.02 9.24 4.24
CA HIS A 141 18.56 9.50 5.60
C HIS A 141 19.28 8.68 6.70
N GLY A 142 20.21 7.78 6.33
CA GLY A 142 21.05 6.99 7.25
C GLY A 142 20.30 5.89 8.06
N ASN A 143 21.00 4.81 8.43
CA ASN A 143 20.44 3.67 9.20
C ASN A 143 19.15 3.03 8.62
N THR A 144 18.95 3.13 7.31
CA THR A 144 17.72 2.72 6.62
C THR A 144 17.90 1.50 5.71
N GLN A 145 19.12 0.94 5.64
CA GLN A 145 19.45 -0.18 4.73
C GLN A 145 18.49 -1.37 4.89
N TRP A 146 18.09 -1.65 6.13
CA TRP A 146 17.14 -2.71 6.44
C TRP A 146 15.76 -2.44 5.80
N LEU A 147 15.24 -1.22 5.91
CA LEU A 147 13.94 -0.84 5.34
C LEU A 147 13.98 -0.78 3.81
N ILE A 148 15.11 -0.36 3.23
CA ILE A 148 15.34 -0.46 1.77
C ILE A 148 15.25 -1.92 1.33
N SER A 149 15.84 -2.83 2.10
CA SER A 149 15.91 -4.26 1.77
C SER A 149 14.58 -4.99 1.98
N THR A 150 13.68 -4.44 2.80
CA THR A 150 12.39 -5.06 3.13
C THR A 150 11.20 -4.38 2.46
N THR A 151 11.39 -3.21 1.86
CA THR A 151 10.33 -2.53 1.08
C THR A 151 10.19 -3.18 -0.28
N LEU A 152 9.00 -3.73 -0.55
CA LEU A 152 8.70 -4.39 -1.82
C LEU A 152 7.58 -3.66 -2.54
N LEU A 153 7.73 -3.56 -3.86
CA LEU A 153 6.63 -3.27 -4.76
C LEU A 153 5.96 -4.59 -5.14
N LEU A 154 4.70 -4.78 -4.73
CA LEU A 154 3.83 -5.79 -5.32
C LEU A 154 3.08 -5.15 -6.49
N GLY A 155 3.33 -5.61 -7.71
CA GLY A 155 2.74 -5.05 -8.94
C GLY A 155 3.72 -5.15 -10.10
N ASP A 156 3.36 -4.56 -11.24
CA ASP A 156 4.24 -4.46 -12.40
C ASP A 156 5.13 -3.20 -12.29
N PRO A 157 6.46 -3.32 -12.11
CA PRO A 157 7.36 -2.16 -12.05
C PRO A 157 7.41 -1.37 -13.36
N ALA A 158 7.04 -1.97 -14.49
CA ALA A 158 6.98 -1.32 -15.80
C ALA A 158 5.60 -0.67 -16.08
N MET A 159 4.68 -0.68 -15.11
CA MET A 159 3.38 -0.04 -15.26
C MET A 159 3.55 1.47 -15.53
N ASP A 160 3.04 1.92 -16.68
CA ASP A 160 2.98 3.33 -17.04
C ASP A 160 2.10 4.10 -16.03
N LEU A 161 2.70 5.10 -15.39
CA LEU A 161 2.01 6.09 -14.59
C LEU A 161 1.32 7.06 -15.54
N ARG A 162 0.00 7.10 -15.47
CA ARG A 162 -0.78 8.12 -16.17
C ARG A 162 -0.97 9.27 -15.19
N PRO A 163 -0.42 10.47 -15.45
CA PRO A 163 -0.59 11.59 -14.54
C PRO A 163 -2.08 11.82 -14.30
N ALA A 164 -2.47 11.80 -13.03
CA ALA A 164 -3.85 11.83 -12.60
C ALA A 164 -4.42 13.24 -12.74
N TRP A 165 -4.70 13.69 -13.97
CA TRP A 165 -5.29 15.01 -14.20
C TRP A 165 -6.71 15.15 -13.60
N THR A 166 -7.33 14.05 -13.13
CA THR A 166 -8.63 14.05 -12.45
C THR A 166 -8.75 13.07 -11.26
N GLY A 167 -7.66 12.46 -10.81
CA GLY A 167 -7.70 11.42 -9.78
C GLY A 167 -7.69 12.00 -8.35
N THR A 168 -8.44 11.39 -7.44
CA THR A 168 -8.35 11.69 -6.00
C THR A 168 -7.16 10.94 -5.37
N ALA A 169 -6.27 11.65 -4.66
CA ALA A 169 -5.30 11.05 -3.73
C ALA A 169 -5.84 11.08 -2.29
N ILE A 170 -5.52 10.07 -1.50
CA ILE A 170 -5.95 9.99 -0.08
C ILE A 170 -4.76 9.61 0.80
N ILE A 171 -4.57 10.36 1.87
CA ILE A 171 -3.62 10.04 2.93
C ILE A 171 -4.40 9.74 4.21
N LEU A 172 -4.13 8.59 4.81
CA LEU A 172 -4.65 8.18 6.10
C LEU A 172 -3.54 8.24 7.14
N ARG A 173 -3.82 8.88 8.27
CA ARG A 173 -2.97 8.98 9.46
C ARG A 173 -3.80 8.63 10.70
#